data_AF-C9ML51-F1
#
_entry.id   AF-C9ML51-F1
#
_cell.length_a   1.000
_cell.length_b   1.000
_cell.length_c   1.000
_cell.angle_alpha   90.00
_cell.angle_beta   90.00
_cell.angle_gamma   90.00
#
_symmetry.space_group_name_H-M   'P 1'
#
loop_
_entity.id
_entity.type
_entity.pdbx_description
1 polymer ?
#
loop_
_entity_poly.entity_id
_entity_poly.type
_entity_poly.pdbx_seq_one_letter_code
_entity_poly.pdbx_strand_id
1 'polypeptide(L)'
;MNDPSNPDDPQAGYGYIANDTTKEEIFFYHSDHLGSTSYITDDKANITQYDAYLPYGELLVDEHSSSEDLPYKFNGKQFDEETGLYYYGARYMNPITSLWYGVDPLAEKYVSTGCYVYCIDHPIRLIDPDGTHWVEDNKKGLSGEKVLKISNKPL
;
A
#
# COMPACT_ATOMS: atom_id res chain seq x y z
N MET A 1 27.08 -31.63 20.73
CA MET A 1 26.16 -30.48 20.69
C MET A 1 25.76 -30.40 19.23
N ASN A 2 24.57 -30.91 18.90
CA ASN A 2 24.17 -31.18 17.52
C ASN A 2 23.89 -29.84 16.82
N ASP A 3 24.68 -29.55 15.81
CA ASP A 3 24.55 -28.36 14.96
C ASP A 3 23.54 -28.69 13.85
N PRO A 4 22.41 -27.96 13.73
CA PRO A 4 21.38 -28.21 12.72
C PRO A 4 21.85 -28.00 11.27
N SER A 5 23.07 -27.52 11.04
CA SER A 5 23.64 -27.26 9.73
C SER A 5 24.31 -28.47 9.06
N ASN A 6 24.45 -29.61 9.77
CA ASN A 6 25.09 -30.80 9.20
C ASN A 6 24.07 -31.66 8.42
N PRO A 7 24.23 -31.84 7.09
CA PRO A 7 23.33 -32.65 6.28
C PRO A 7 23.31 -34.14 6.68
N ASP A 8 24.38 -34.64 7.29
CA ASP A 8 24.55 -36.06 7.62
C ASP A 8 24.03 -36.46 9.02
N ASP A 9 23.56 -35.52 9.85
CA ASP A 9 23.00 -35.78 11.19
C ASP A 9 21.69 -35.02 11.43
N PRO A 10 20.59 -35.37 10.73
CA PRO A 10 19.30 -34.72 10.90
C PRO A 10 18.66 -35.02 12.26
N GLN A 11 18.28 -33.97 12.99
CA GLN A 11 17.46 -34.12 14.19
C GLN A 11 15.99 -34.39 13.82
N ALA A 12 15.47 -35.57 14.17
CA ALA A 12 14.06 -35.90 13.94
C ALA A 12 13.13 -34.87 14.63
N GLY A 13 12.26 -34.25 13.86
CA GLY A 13 11.28 -33.25 14.34
C GLY A 13 11.58 -31.81 13.94
N TYR A 14 12.79 -31.52 13.44
CA TYR A 14 13.17 -30.24 12.85
C TYR A 14 13.70 -30.53 11.45
N GLY A 15 12.95 -30.16 10.42
CA GLY A 15 13.39 -30.34 9.03
C GLY A 15 14.71 -29.60 8.78
N TYR A 16 15.45 -30.02 7.74
CA TYR A 16 16.62 -29.30 7.28
C TYR A 16 16.26 -27.84 6.98
N ILE A 17 16.90 -26.91 7.69
CA ILE A 17 16.89 -25.49 7.34
C ILE A 17 18.14 -25.30 6.49
N ALA A 18 17.98 -25.27 5.16
CA ALA A 18 19.06 -24.82 4.29
C ALA A 18 19.50 -23.44 4.80
N ASN A 19 20.80 -23.19 4.93
CA ASN A 19 21.34 -21.89 5.32
C ASN A 19 20.58 -20.79 4.58
N ASP A 20 19.65 -20.14 5.27
CA ASP A 20 18.70 -19.22 4.66
C ASP A 20 19.41 -17.89 4.49
N THR A 21 20.20 -17.79 3.42
CA THR A 21 20.86 -16.54 3.02
C THR A 21 19.87 -15.53 2.42
N THR A 22 18.55 -15.75 2.52
CA THR A 22 17.56 -14.72 2.14
C THR A 22 17.73 -13.52 3.07
N LYS A 23 18.27 -12.44 2.53
CA LYS A 23 18.30 -11.17 3.23
C LYS A 23 16.89 -10.60 3.18
N GLU A 24 16.21 -10.50 4.33
CA GLU A 24 14.97 -9.73 4.44
C GLU A 24 15.29 -8.26 4.12
N GLU A 25 14.59 -7.69 3.16
CA GLU A 25 14.60 -6.25 2.93
C GLU A 25 13.39 -5.63 3.63
N ILE A 26 13.65 -4.56 4.38
CA ILE A 26 12.64 -3.89 5.20
C ILE A 26 12.45 -2.49 4.64
N PHE A 27 11.21 -2.15 4.33
CA PHE A 27 10.81 -0.84 3.86
C PHE A 27 9.82 -0.20 4.84
N PHE A 28 9.98 1.11 5.04
CA PHE A 28 9.15 1.92 5.92
C PHE A 28 8.41 2.97 5.11
N TYR A 29 7.08 3.00 5.25
CA TYR A 29 6.23 3.99 4.61
C TYR A 29 6.08 5.23 5.48
N HIS A 30 6.29 6.38 4.86
CA HIS A 30 6.06 7.69 5.44
C HIS A 30 4.89 8.35 4.71
N SER A 31 3.75 8.39 5.36
CA SER A 31 2.50 8.86 4.73
C SER A 31 2.23 10.36 4.93
N ASP A 32 1.49 10.94 4.00
CA ASP A 32 0.88 12.27 4.11
C ASP A 32 -0.31 12.31 5.11
N HIS A 33 -0.98 13.45 5.18
CA HIS A 33 -2.12 13.66 6.08
C HIS A 33 -3.36 12.83 5.72
N LEU A 34 -3.44 12.22 4.54
CA LEU A 34 -4.53 11.32 4.12
C LEU A 34 -4.12 9.85 4.11
N GLY A 35 -2.89 9.55 4.54
CA GLY A 35 -2.34 8.20 4.54
C GLY A 35 -1.77 7.77 3.19
N SER A 36 -1.63 8.66 2.21
CA SER A 36 -0.94 8.35 0.95
C SER A 36 0.56 8.26 1.18
N THR A 37 1.25 7.38 0.48
CA THR A 37 2.69 7.22 0.59
C THR A 37 3.43 8.45 0.05
N SER A 38 4.18 9.18 0.88
CA SER A 38 5.03 10.27 0.40
C SER A 38 6.46 9.83 0.21
N TYR A 39 7.04 9.16 1.21
CA TYR A 39 8.39 8.63 1.12
C TYR A 39 8.42 7.18 1.56
N ILE A 40 9.40 6.45 1.02
CA ILE A 40 9.74 5.11 1.47
C ILE A 40 11.23 5.11 1.80
N THR A 41 11.59 4.51 2.94
CA THR A 41 12.99 4.33 3.33
C THR A 41 13.35 2.88 3.58
N ASP A 42 14.62 2.55 3.38
CA ASP A 42 15.20 1.25 3.76
C ASP A 42 15.50 1.16 5.28
N ASP A 43 16.06 0.04 5.72
CA ASP A 43 16.50 -0.22 7.10
C ASP A 43 17.63 0.70 7.60
N LYS A 44 18.23 1.48 6.71
CA LYS A 44 19.29 2.47 7.00
C LYS A 44 18.79 3.90 6.86
N ALA A 45 17.48 4.10 6.70
CA ALA A 45 16.83 5.39 6.50
C ALA A 45 17.26 6.13 5.21
N ASN A 46 17.78 5.42 4.20
CA ASN A 46 17.95 6.01 2.87
C ASN A 46 16.59 6.08 2.18
N ILE A 47 16.30 7.19 1.50
CA ILE A 47 15.08 7.33 0.70
C ILE A 47 15.22 6.44 -0.54
N THR A 48 14.32 5.47 -0.66
CA THR A 48 14.26 4.54 -1.80
C THR A 48 13.21 4.97 -2.82
N GLN A 49 12.14 5.62 -2.37
CA GLN A 49 11.06 6.13 -3.22
C GLN A 49 10.49 7.45 -2.68
N TYR A 50 10.08 8.34 -3.59
CA TYR A 50 9.33 9.56 -3.33
C TYR A 50 8.17 9.69 -4.32
N ASP A 51 6.96 9.79 -3.77
CA ASP A 51 5.72 9.94 -4.51
C ASP A 51 5.03 11.25 -4.12
N ALA A 52 4.45 11.92 -5.11
CA ALA A 52 3.54 13.05 -4.89
C ALA A 52 2.29 12.89 -5.75
N TYR A 53 1.13 13.28 -5.22
CA TYR A 53 -0.16 13.06 -5.87
C TYR A 53 -0.90 14.37 -6.15
N LEU A 54 -1.67 14.38 -7.25
CA LEU A 54 -2.79 15.30 -7.43
C LEU A 54 -3.95 14.94 -6.48
N PRO A 55 -4.94 15.83 -6.27
CA PRO A 55 -5.97 15.64 -5.24
C PRO A 55 -6.73 14.31 -5.29
N TYR A 56 -6.91 13.71 -6.48
CA TYR A 56 -7.63 12.44 -6.66
C TYR A 56 -6.72 11.21 -6.77
N GLY A 57 -5.43 11.35 -6.45
CA GLY A 57 -4.49 10.22 -6.39
C GLY A 57 -3.73 9.93 -7.67
N GLU A 58 -3.87 10.77 -8.70
CA GLU A 58 -2.99 10.71 -9.87
C GLU A 58 -1.57 11.08 -9.46
N LEU A 59 -0.60 10.29 -9.92
CA LEU A 59 0.79 10.44 -9.56
C LEU A 59 1.40 11.64 -10.31
N LEU A 60 1.79 12.68 -9.57
CA LEU A 60 2.47 13.86 -10.09
C LEU A 60 3.99 13.68 -10.14
N VAL A 61 4.53 12.99 -9.14
CA VAL A 61 5.96 12.63 -9.03
C VAL A 61 6.05 11.16 -8.68
N ASP A 62 6.92 10.46 -9.41
CA ASP A 62 7.31 9.07 -9.19
C ASP A 62 8.83 8.98 -9.29
N GLU A 63 9.51 9.02 -8.15
CA GLU A 63 10.96 8.87 -8.09
C GLU A 63 11.29 7.62 -7.29
N HIS A 64 11.86 6.61 -7.95
CA HIS A 64 12.29 5.38 -7.30
C HIS A 64 13.75 5.06 -7.66
N SER A 65 14.50 4.60 -6.66
CA SER A 65 15.91 4.19 -6.79
C SER A 65 16.12 2.72 -6.45
N SER A 66 15.13 2.07 -5.83
CA SER A 66 15.09 0.63 -5.61
C SER A 66 14.62 -0.13 -6.86
N SER A 67 14.99 -1.41 -6.94
CA SER A 67 14.43 -2.35 -7.92
C SER A 67 13.00 -2.79 -7.57
N GLU A 68 12.62 -2.64 -6.31
CA GLU A 68 11.27 -2.93 -5.81
C GLU A 68 10.39 -1.69 -5.96
N ASP A 69 9.26 -1.84 -6.68
CA ASP A 69 8.16 -0.87 -6.64
C ASP A 69 7.12 -1.35 -5.62
N LEU A 70 6.79 -0.45 -4.70
CA LEU A 70 5.94 -0.75 -3.57
C LEU A 70 4.50 -0.34 -3.88
N PRO A 71 3.54 -1.27 -3.85
CA PRO A 71 2.28 -1.09 -4.54
C PRO A 71 1.27 -0.23 -3.76
N TYR A 72 1.54 0.11 -2.50
CA TYR A 72 0.63 0.92 -1.69
C TYR A 72 0.98 2.41 -1.86
N LYS A 73 0.12 3.15 -2.56
CA LYS A 73 0.36 4.56 -2.94
C LYS A 73 -0.71 5.49 -2.32
N PHE A 74 -1.63 6.04 -3.10
CA PHE A 74 -2.69 6.95 -2.62
C PHE A 74 -3.60 6.34 -1.54
N ASN A 75 -3.89 7.08 -0.46
CA ASN A 75 -4.64 6.62 0.73
C ASN A 75 -4.16 5.27 1.32
N GLY A 76 -2.92 4.87 1.04
CA GLY A 76 -2.38 3.56 1.43
C GLY A 76 -3.07 2.39 0.72
N LYS A 77 -3.73 2.65 -0.42
CA LYS A 77 -4.39 1.65 -1.26
C LYS A 77 -3.43 1.09 -2.29
N GLN A 78 -3.68 -0.16 -2.64
CA GLN A 78 -2.89 -0.84 -3.65
C GLN A 78 -3.20 -0.20 -5.01
N PHE A 79 -2.17 0.34 -5.66
CA PHE A 79 -2.21 0.72 -7.05
C PHE A 79 -1.93 -0.53 -7.90
N ASP A 80 -2.85 -0.84 -8.80
CA ASP A 80 -2.68 -1.89 -9.79
C ASP A 80 -2.13 -1.25 -11.07
N GLU A 81 -0.85 -1.47 -11.34
CA GLU A 81 -0.15 -0.91 -12.50
C GLU A 81 -0.70 -1.40 -13.83
N GLU A 82 -1.28 -2.60 -13.91
CA GLU A 82 -1.82 -3.14 -15.16
C GLU A 82 -3.08 -2.39 -15.59
N THR A 83 -3.88 -1.93 -14.62
CA THR A 83 -5.15 -1.25 -14.86
C THR A 83 -5.10 0.26 -14.64
N GLY A 84 -4.10 0.75 -13.90
CA GLY A 84 -4.01 2.14 -13.46
C GLY A 84 -5.08 2.51 -12.42
N LEU A 85 -5.58 1.54 -11.66
CA LEU A 85 -6.67 1.71 -10.69
C LEU A 85 -6.20 1.43 -9.27
N TYR A 86 -6.82 2.12 -8.30
CA TYR A 86 -6.63 1.82 -6.89
C TYR A 86 -7.67 0.83 -6.38
N TYR A 87 -7.24 -0.24 -5.72
CA TYR A 87 -8.14 -1.19 -5.09
C TYR A 87 -8.53 -0.75 -3.68
N TYR A 88 -9.82 -0.50 -3.45
CA TYR A 88 -10.35 -0.07 -2.16
C TYR A 88 -11.07 -1.17 -1.37
N GLY A 89 -11.22 -2.37 -1.94
CA GLY A 89 -11.98 -3.46 -1.33
C GLY A 89 -13.29 -3.71 -2.10
N ALA A 90 -14.29 -2.85 -1.88
CA ALA A 90 -15.58 -2.97 -2.55
C ALA A 90 -15.57 -2.45 -4.00
N ARG A 91 -14.70 -1.49 -4.32
CA ARG A 91 -14.62 -0.83 -5.63
C ARG A 91 -13.16 -0.55 -6.01
N TYR A 92 -12.94 -0.31 -7.30
CA TYR A 92 -11.71 0.27 -7.81
C TYR A 92 -11.91 1.77 -8.05
N MET A 93 -10.92 2.61 -7.74
CA MET A 93 -10.96 4.05 -8.02
C MET A 93 -10.01 4.38 -9.16
N ASN A 94 -10.49 5.15 -10.15
CA ASN A 94 -9.68 5.62 -11.26
C ASN A 94 -9.17 7.04 -10.95
N PRO A 95 -7.87 7.24 -10.71
CA PRO A 95 -7.33 8.53 -10.31
C PRO A 95 -7.39 9.59 -11.41
N ILE A 96 -7.23 9.19 -12.67
CA ILE A 96 -7.22 10.08 -13.84
C ILE A 96 -8.63 10.66 -14.08
N THR A 97 -9.66 9.81 -13.99
CA THR A 97 -11.06 10.25 -14.16
C THR A 97 -11.69 10.76 -12.87
N SER A 98 -11.03 10.55 -11.72
CA SER A 98 -11.51 10.94 -10.39
C SER A 98 -12.81 10.23 -9.94
N LEU A 99 -13.12 9.07 -10.54
CA LEU A 99 -14.38 8.34 -10.33
C LEU A 99 -14.17 6.92 -9.84
N TRP A 100 -15.20 6.38 -9.18
CA TRP A 100 -15.30 4.95 -8.91
C TRP A 100 -15.55 4.15 -10.19
N TYR A 101 -14.82 3.05 -10.30
CA TYR A 101 -15.08 1.99 -11.25
C TYR A 101 -16.06 0.99 -10.63
N GLY A 102 -17.33 1.15 -10.98
CA GLY A 102 -18.45 0.37 -10.44
C GLY A 102 -19.47 1.22 -9.67
N VAL A 103 -20.72 0.76 -9.65
CA VAL A 103 -21.81 1.42 -8.92
C VAL A 103 -21.60 1.26 -7.42
N ASP A 104 -21.79 2.33 -6.65
CA ASP A 104 -21.78 2.28 -5.19
C ASP A 104 -22.74 1.21 -4.63
N PRO A 105 -22.26 0.25 -3.84
CA PRO A 105 -23.13 -0.74 -3.18
C PRO A 105 -24.20 -0.12 -2.28
N LEU A 106 -23.97 1.10 -1.80
CA LEU A 106 -24.88 1.89 -0.96
C LEU A 106 -25.54 3.04 -1.73
N ALA A 107 -25.59 2.98 -3.07
CA ALA A 107 -26.19 4.00 -3.92
C ALA A 107 -27.59 4.44 -3.47
N GLU A 108 -28.44 3.50 -3.05
CA GLU A 108 -29.81 3.78 -2.57
C GLU A 108 -29.83 4.59 -1.25
N LYS A 109 -28.77 4.52 -0.45
CA LYS A 109 -28.62 5.28 0.79
C LYS A 109 -28.17 6.72 0.53
N TYR A 110 -27.40 6.95 -0.54
CA TYR A 110 -26.76 8.22 -0.86
C TYR A 110 -27.26 8.81 -2.20
N VAL A 111 -28.58 8.85 -2.38
CA VAL A 111 -29.23 9.23 -3.66
C VAL A 111 -28.84 10.61 -4.20
N SER A 112 -28.36 11.52 -3.34
CA SER A 112 -27.96 12.89 -3.72
C SER A 112 -26.50 13.04 -4.14
N THR A 113 -25.65 12.04 -3.92
CA THR A 113 -24.19 12.11 -4.17
C THR A 113 -23.81 11.61 -5.57
N GLY A 114 -24.61 10.71 -6.15
CA GLY A 114 -24.26 10.01 -7.38
C GLY A 114 -23.38 8.78 -7.11
N CYS A 115 -23.61 7.70 -7.86
CA CYS A 115 -23.08 6.37 -7.54
C CYS A 115 -21.58 6.17 -7.83
N TYR A 116 -20.94 7.17 -8.45
CA TYR A 116 -19.56 7.07 -8.94
C TYR A 116 -18.63 8.13 -8.35
N VAL A 117 -19.16 9.04 -7.52
CA VAL A 117 -18.39 10.17 -6.99
C VAL A 117 -17.48 9.70 -5.87
N TYR A 118 -16.18 9.98 -6.02
CA TYR A 118 -15.21 9.76 -4.96
C TYR A 118 -15.33 10.85 -3.90
N CYS A 119 -15.49 10.46 -2.63
CA CYS A 119 -15.42 11.36 -1.48
C CYS A 119 -16.25 12.64 -1.61
N ILE A 120 -17.47 12.58 -2.18
CA ILE A 120 -18.36 13.74 -2.41
C ILE A 120 -17.62 14.98 -2.97
N ASP A 121 -16.69 14.76 -3.91
CA ASP A 121 -15.84 15.79 -4.54
C ASP A 121 -14.91 16.57 -3.57
N HIS A 122 -14.62 16.03 -2.39
CA HIS A 122 -13.71 16.64 -1.39
C HIS A 122 -12.53 15.72 -1.01
N PRO A 123 -11.70 15.29 -1.97
CA PRO A 123 -10.67 14.26 -1.73
C PRO A 123 -9.48 14.75 -0.89
N ILE A 124 -9.33 16.06 -0.68
CA ILE A 124 -8.27 16.64 0.18
C ILE A 124 -8.62 16.49 1.67
N ARG A 125 -9.91 16.34 2.00
CA ARG A 125 -10.43 16.28 3.37
C ARG A 125 -10.98 14.90 3.73
N LEU A 126 -11.50 14.18 2.75
CA LEU A 126 -12.22 12.94 2.94
C LEU A 126 -11.48 11.77 2.31
N ILE A 127 -11.59 10.62 2.96
CA ILE A 127 -11.08 9.33 2.45
C ILE A 127 -12.23 8.33 2.43
N ASP A 128 -12.22 7.40 1.47
CA ASP A 128 -13.09 6.22 1.51
C ASP A 128 -12.25 5.02 1.99
N PRO A 129 -12.46 4.47 3.20
CA PRO A 129 -11.59 3.43 3.72
C PRO A 129 -11.79 2.05 3.08
N ASP A 130 -12.96 1.77 2.50
CA ASP A 130 -13.33 0.42 2.04
C ASP A 130 -14.02 0.39 0.67
N GLY A 131 -14.15 1.54 0.04
CA GLY A 131 -14.84 1.73 -1.22
C GLY A 131 -16.35 1.72 -1.07
N THR A 132 -16.92 2.09 0.08
CA THR A 132 -18.38 2.15 0.28
C THR A 132 -18.87 3.43 0.92
N HIS A 133 -18.03 4.15 1.67
CA HIS A 133 -18.43 5.38 2.34
C HIS A 133 -17.22 6.25 2.66
N TRP A 134 -17.43 7.57 2.61
CA TRP A 134 -16.40 8.54 2.96
C TRP A 134 -16.41 8.86 4.46
N VAL A 135 -15.23 9.15 5.00
CA VAL A 135 -15.02 9.63 6.36
C VAL A 135 -14.06 10.83 6.34
N GLU A 136 -14.19 11.74 7.31
CA GLU A 136 -13.14 12.71 7.58
C GLU A 136 -11.95 12.01 8.21
N ASP A 137 -10.74 12.29 7.74
CA ASP A 137 -9.54 11.81 8.40
C ASP A 137 -9.38 12.56 9.73
N ASN A 138 -9.99 12.01 10.79
CA ASN A 138 -9.96 12.57 12.13
C ASN A 138 -8.66 12.22 12.88
N LYS A 139 -7.58 11.87 12.17
CA LYS A 139 -6.29 11.57 12.78
C LYS A 139 -5.69 12.85 13.34
N LYS A 140 -6.04 13.16 14.59
CA LYS A 140 -5.15 13.90 15.50
C LYS A 140 -3.89 13.04 15.71
N GLY A 141 -2.94 13.12 14.77
CA GLY A 141 -1.54 12.70 14.97
C GLY A 141 -1.25 11.20 14.94
N LEU A 142 -1.68 10.48 13.90
CA LEU A 142 -1.17 9.13 13.63
C LEU A 142 -0.59 9.06 12.22
N SER A 143 0.63 9.58 12.06
CA SER A 143 1.57 9.09 11.05
C SER A 143 1.87 7.63 11.40
N GLY A 144 1.11 6.71 10.81
CA GLY A 144 1.33 5.28 11.02
C GLY A 144 2.50 4.83 10.14
N GLU A 145 3.61 4.43 10.76
CA GLU A 145 4.67 3.71 10.06
C GLU A 145 4.13 2.32 9.69
N LYS A 146 3.88 2.09 8.41
CA LYS A 146 3.61 0.73 7.89
C LYS A 146 4.96 0.12 7.55
N VAL A 147 5.27 -1.03 8.15
CA VAL A 147 6.49 -1.79 7.85
C VAL A 147 6.12 -2.90 6.87
N LEU A 148 6.75 -2.91 5.69
CA LEU A 148 6.70 -4.07 4.81
C LEU A 148 8.05 -4.80 4.85
N LYS A 149 7.98 -6.11 5.04
CA LYS A 149 9.12 -7.02 4.95
C LYS A 149 8.99 -7.83 3.67
N ILE A 150 9.99 -7.73 2.80
CA ILE A 150 10.07 -8.53 1.57
C ILE A 150 11.18 -9.57 1.77
N SER A 151 10.84 -10.85 1.53
CA SER A 151 11.78 -11.97 1.58
C SER A 151 12.06 -12.43 0.15
N ASN A 152 13.22 -12.08 -0.39
CA ASN A 152 13.66 -12.59 -1.69
C ASN A 152 14.11 -14.04 -1.56
N LYS A 153 13.23 -14.99 -1.89
CA LYS A 153 13.63 -16.39 -2.05
C LYS A 153 14.38 -16.57 -3.37
N PRO A 154 15.56 -17.20 -3.39
CA PRO A 154 16.16 -17.62 -4.65
C PRO A 154 15.25 -18.65 -5.34
N LEU A 155 15.17 -18.56 -6.67
CA LEU A 155 14.44 -19.49 -7.55
C LEU A 155 14.89 -20.94 -7.38
#